data_AF-A0A5E4TKK5-F1
#
_entry.id   AF-A0A5E4TKK5-F1
#
_cell.length_a   1.000
_cell.length_b   1.000
_cell.length_c   1.000
_cell.angle_alpha   90.00
_cell.angle_beta   90.00
_cell.angle_gamma   90.00
#
_symmetry.space_group_name_H-M   'P 1'
#
loop_
_entity.id
_entity.type
_entity.pdbx_description
1 polymer ?
#
loop_
_entity_poly.entity_id
_entity_poly.type
_entity_poly.pdbx_seq_one_letter_code
_entity_poly.pdbx_strand_id
1 'polypeptide(L)'
;MKHPHSRAGATQPSGFATAANASNPSDTLSRSGAPMQAQPGAGESTHPAPVNDNAGLRVEHVDEAIRSRRSIRAYLPTPVPTTTVADILSVASRAPSGSNIQPWQTYVLTGETLTRLTSRLLDAFNDPAQRLMHQEEYAYYPREWTEPYQARRRKVGWDLYGLLGIGRADKARMHGQHARNFTFFDAPVGLIFTIDRHLEQGSWLDYGMFLQSVMIAARARGLDTCAQAAFATFHQVIAAELHLPPSRMVVCGMAMGYADPNAVENGLVTERAPLQEWAHFLD
;
A
#
# COMPACT_ATOMS: atom_id res chain seq x y z
N MET A 1 34.81 58.52 -5.30
CA MET A 1 35.34 58.52 -6.69
C MET A 1 34.85 57.24 -7.34
N LYS A 2 33.71 57.28 -8.05
CA LYS A 2 33.56 57.55 -9.49
C LYS A 2 34.33 56.56 -10.40
N HIS A 3 33.61 55.49 -10.76
CA HIS A 3 33.15 55.19 -12.15
C HIS A 3 34.16 54.65 -13.21
N PRO A 4 33.68 54.08 -14.35
CA PRO A 4 33.73 52.64 -14.66
C PRO A 4 34.18 52.36 -16.12
N HIS A 5 34.03 51.14 -16.64
CA HIS A 5 33.76 50.82 -18.07
C HIS A 5 33.17 49.39 -18.13
N SER A 6 31.90 49.13 -18.53
CA SER A 6 31.24 49.18 -19.86
C SER A 6 31.95 48.27 -20.90
N ARG A 7 31.36 47.36 -21.67
CA ARG A 7 30.04 47.21 -22.33
C ARG A 7 29.92 45.73 -22.80
N ALA A 8 28.77 45.06 -22.69
CA ALA A 8 27.66 44.93 -23.66
C ALA A 8 27.96 44.05 -24.90
N GLY A 9 27.07 43.09 -25.19
CA GLY A 9 27.01 42.36 -26.46
C GLY A 9 26.09 41.12 -26.41
N ALA A 10 24.82 41.30 -26.77
CA ALA A 10 23.83 40.24 -26.96
C ALA A 10 23.91 39.67 -28.40
N THR A 11 23.56 38.38 -28.59
CA THR A 11 22.79 37.83 -29.74
C THR A 11 22.74 36.29 -29.70
N GLN A 12 21.54 35.71 -29.65
CA GLN A 12 21.19 34.46 -30.38
C GLN A 12 20.63 34.85 -31.78
N PRO A 13 20.14 33.96 -32.70
CA PRO A 13 20.02 32.48 -32.75
C PRO A 13 20.38 31.84 -34.13
N SER A 14 20.42 30.50 -34.21
CA SER A 14 20.14 29.66 -35.40
C SER A 14 20.27 28.17 -34.99
N GLY A 15 19.44 27.19 -35.38
CA GLY A 15 18.47 27.06 -36.45
C GLY A 15 19.07 26.29 -37.63
N PHE A 16 18.90 24.96 -37.70
CA PHE A 16 18.93 24.20 -38.96
C PHE A 16 18.10 22.89 -38.86
N ALA A 17 17.09 22.83 -39.73
CA ALA A 17 16.40 21.64 -40.23
C ALA A 17 17.36 20.87 -41.20
N THR A 18 17.14 19.69 -41.78
CA THR A 18 15.98 18.96 -42.34
C THR A 18 16.58 17.69 -42.98
N ALA A 19 15.85 16.57 -43.09
CA ALA A 19 15.74 15.81 -44.34
C ALA A 19 14.76 14.63 -44.20
N ALA A 20 13.83 14.58 -45.13
CA ALA A 20 12.83 13.54 -45.37
C ALA A 20 13.27 12.61 -46.53
N ASN A 21 12.35 11.73 -46.94
CA ASN A 21 12.31 10.83 -48.12
C ASN A 21 12.93 9.42 -47.92
N ALA A 22 12.34 8.32 -48.42
CA ALA A 22 11.24 8.12 -49.37
C ALA A 22 10.61 6.70 -49.23
N SER A 23 9.48 6.56 -49.90
CA SER A 23 8.47 5.49 -49.98
C SER A 23 8.72 4.35 -51.00
N ASN A 24 8.04 3.22 -50.74
CA ASN A 24 7.41 2.22 -51.65
C ASN A 24 8.27 1.16 -52.39
N PRO A 25 7.68 0.07 -52.96
CA PRO A 25 6.51 -0.75 -52.56
C PRO A 25 6.68 -2.29 -52.76
N SER A 26 5.63 -3.04 -52.35
CA SER A 26 5.09 -4.30 -52.92
C SER A 26 5.94 -5.58 -53.03
N ASP A 27 5.46 -6.66 -52.37
CA ASP A 27 5.25 -7.93 -53.06
C ASP A 27 4.16 -8.79 -52.40
N THR A 28 3.21 -9.23 -53.24
CA THR A 28 2.06 -10.10 -52.97
C THR A 28 2.43 -11.56 -53.24
N LEU A 29 2.02 -12.53 -52.40
CA LEU A 29 1.77 -13.92 -52.81
C LEU A 29 0.79 -14.67 -51.87
N SER A 30 -0.42 -14.87 -52.40
CA SER A 30 -1.31 -16.05 -52.35
C SER A 30 -1.61 -16.85 -51.06
N ARG A 31 -2.86 -16.67 -50.60
CA ARG A 31 -3.92 -17.65 -50.23
C ARG A 31 -3.52 -19.10 -49.83
N SER A 32 -3.92 -19.52 -48.63
CA SER A 32 -5.10 -20.41 -48.41
C SER A 32 -5.15 -20.91 -46.95
N GLY A 33 -6.29 -20.70 -46.28
CA GLY A 33 -6.57 -21.20 -44.94
C GLY A 33 -8.04 -20.92 -44.60
N ALA A 34 -8.82 -21.97 -44.38
CA ALA A 34 -10.28 -21.99 -44.30
C ALA A 34 -10.88 -21.06 -43.22
N PRO A 35 -12.13 -20.57 -43.38
CA PRO A 35 -12.78 -19.76 -42.36
C PRO A 35 -13.18 -20.65 -41.18
N MET A 36 -12.58 -20.38 -40.01
CA MET A 36 -13.02 -20.94 -38.75
C MET A 36 -14.35 -20.30 -38.38
N GLN A 37 -15.41 -21.11 -38.36
CA GLN A 37 -16.74 -20.70 -37.92
C GLN A 37 -16.67 -20.22 -36.47
N ALA A 38 -16.87 -18.92 -36.26
CA ALA A 38 -17.13 -18.37 -34.94
C ALA A 38 -18.51 -18.84 -34.49
N GLN A 39 -18.57 -19.59 -33.39
CA GLN A 39 -19.83 -19.88 -32.72
C GLN A 39 -20.38 -18.60 -32.06
N PRO A 40 -21.68 -18.29 -32.21
CA PRO A 40 -22.32 -17.18 -31.52
C PRO A 40 -22.85 -17.62 -30.15
N GLY A 41 -22.75 -16.73 -29.16
CA GLY A 41 -23.69 -16.73 -28.03
C GLY A 41 -23.12 -16.94 -26.63
N ALA A 42 -22.10 -16.19 -26.21
CA ALA A 42 -22.04 -15.79 -24.80
C ALA A 42 -23.01 -14.60 -24.64
N GLY A 43 -24.28 -14.93 -24.45
CA GLY A 43 -25.31 -13.95 -24.13
C GLY A 43 -24.90 -13.17 -22.88
N GLU A 44 -24.89 -11.85 -23.03
CA GLU A 44 -24.73 -10.89 -21.96
C GLU A 44 -25.60 -11.22 -20.74
N SER A 45 -24.98 -11.24 -19.56
CA SER A 45 -25.62 -10.69 -18.37
C SER A 45 -24.88 -9.40 -18.01
N THR A 46 -25.30 -8.28 -18.60
CA THR A 46 -24.75 -6.93 -18.40
C THR A 46 -25.23 -6.26 -17.10
N HIS A 47 -25.78 -7.03 -16.16
CA HIS A 47 -26.11 -6.54 -14.83
C HIS A 47 -25.52 -7.48 -13.77
N PRO A 48 -24.67 -6.97 -12.85
CA PRO A 48 -24.36 -7.73 -11.64
C PRO A 48 -25.69 -8.05 -10.95
N ALA A 49 -25.81 -9.29 -10.44
CA ALA A 49 -26.96 -9.69 -9.65
C ALA A 49 -27.30 -8.60 -8.62
N PRO A 50 -28.59 -8.28 -8.39
CA PRO A 50 -28.96 -7.27 -7.42
C PRO A 50 -28.27 -7.56 -6.10
N VAL A 51 -27.62 -6.54 -5.55
CA VAL A 51 -26.96 -6.64 -4.25
C VAL A 51 -28.06 -6.99 -3.24
N ASN A 52 -28.03 -8.21 -2.71
CA ASN A 52 -28.97 -8.84 -1.77
C ASN A 52 -30.09 -7.91 -1.25
N ASP A 53 -31.35 -8.25 -1.53
CA ASP A 53 -32.54 -7.40 -1.30
C ASP A 53 -32.78 -7.01 0.18
N ASN A 54 -32.00 -7.54 1.12
CA ASN A 54 -32.04 -7.15 2.52
C ASN A 54 -31.13 -5.95 2.82
N ALA A 55 -31.65 -4.75 2.60
CA ALA A 55 -30.94 -3.49 2.88
C ALA A 55 -30.46 -3.35 4.34
N GLY A 56 -31.22 -3.85 5.31
CA GLY A 56 -30.85 -3.77 6.73
C GLY A 56 -29.58 -4.57 7.05
N LEU A 57 -29.52 -5.82 6.61
CA LEU A 57 -28.33 -6.67 6.80
C LEU A 57 -27.09 -6.10 6.11
N ARG A 58 -27.25 -5.43 4.96
CA ARG A 58 -26.11 -4.78 4.27
C ARG A 58 -25.50 -3.67 5.10
N VAL A 59 -26.33 -2.81 5.69
CA VAL A 59 -25.86 -1.74 6.57
C VAL A 59 -25.14 -2.35 7.78
N GLU A 60 -25.76 -3.32 8.45
CA GLU A 60 -25.20 -3.95 9.64
C GLU A 60 -23.83 -4.58 9.37
N HIS A 61 -23.70 -5.43 8.35
CA HIS A 61 -22.45 -6.13 8.08
C HIS A 61 -21.33 -5.20 7.58
N VAL A 62 -21.66 -4.19 6.77
CA VAL A 62 -20.65 -3.23 6.29
C VAL A 62 -20.17 -2.37 7.45
N ASP A 63 -21.07 -1.84 8.27
CA ASP A 63 -20.72 -1.04 9.45
C ASP A 63 -19.93 -1.87 10.47
N GLU A 64 -20.32 -3.11 10.72
CA GLU A 64 -19.61 -4.03 11.61
C GLU A 64 -18.18 -4.27 11.10
N ALA A 65 -17.99 -4.56 9.81
CA ALA A 65 -16.67 -4.77 9.24
C ALA A 65 -15.79 -3.51 9.38
N ILE A 66 -16.35 -2.31 9.14
CA ILE A 66 -15.64 -1.04 9.28
C ILE A 66 -15.27 -0.75 10.74
N ARG A 67 -16.22 -0.92 11.67
CA ARG A 67 -16.05 -0.58 13.09
C ARG A 67 -15.19 -1.60 13.84
N SER A 68 -15.31 -2.89 13.50
CA SER A 68 -14.54 -3.97 14.14
C SER A 68 -13.10 -4.05 13.63
N ARG A 69 -12.81 -3.54 12.42
CA ARG A 69 -11.45 -3.49 11.88
C ARG A 69 -10.54 -2.67 12.80
N ARG A 70 -9.47 -3.30 13.29
CA ARG A 70 -8.42 -2.69 14.11
C ARG A 70 -7.05 -3.06 13.54
N SER A 71 -6.01 -2.36 13.99
CA SER A 71 -4.62 -2.71 13.66
C SER A 71 -4.14 -3.79 14.63
N ILE A 72 -4.16 -5.04 14.18
CA ILE A 72 -3.77 -6.22 14.98
C ILE A 72 -2.25 -6.42 14.91
N ARG A 73 -1.63 -6.67 16.06
CA ARG A 73 -0.16 -6.69 16.22
C ARG A 73 0.37 -7.97 16.87
N ALA A 74 -0.47 -9.00 16.89
CA ALA A 74 -0.09 -10.37 17.21
C ALA A 74 -1.12 -11.31 16.58
N TYR A 75 -0.63 -12.37 15.96
CA TYR A 75 -1.44 -13.28 15.15
C TYR A 75 -1.22 -14.72 15.61
N LEU A 76 -2.25 -15.55 15.44
CA LEU A 76 -2.12 -17.00 15.58
C LEU A 76 -1.28 -17.55 14.41
N PRO A 77 -0.54 -18.66 14.61
CA PRO A 77 0.22 -19.31 13.54
C PRO A 77 -0.68 -20.04 12.52
N THR A 78 -2.01 -19.98 12.70
CA THR A 78 -3.00 -20.62 11.83
C THR A 78 -2.85 -20.12 10.39
N PRO A 79 -2.53 -21.00 9.43
CA PRO A 79 -2.38 -20.62 8.03
C PRO A 79 -3.67 -20.01 7.46
N VAL A 80 -3.52 -19.05 6.55
CA VAL A 80 -4.63 -18.52 5.74
C VAL A 80 -4.57 -19.18 4.36
N PRO A 81 -5.66 -19.79 3.87
CA PRO A 81 -5.68 -20.36 2.52
C PRO A 81 -5.41 -19.30 1.45
N THR A 82 -4.55 -19.61 0.48
CA THR A 82 -4.22 -18.69 -0.62
C THR A 82 -5.47 -18.26 -1.40
N THR A 83 -6.45 -19.15 -1.55
CA THR A 83 -7.74 -18.83 -2.17
C THR A 83 -8.49 -17.73 -1.41
N THR A 84 -8.49 -17.77 -0.07
CA THR A 84 -9.09 -16.72 0.76
C THR A 84 -8.40 -15.37 0.56
N VAL A 85 -7.06 -15.34 0.48
CA VAL A 85 -6.31 -14.11 0.19
C VAL A 85 -6.60 -13.60 -1.22
N ALA A 86 -6.66 -14.49 -2.21
CA ALA A 86 -7.00 -14.14 -3.59
C ALA A 86 -8.43 -13.56 -3.68
N ASP A 87 -9.40 -14.13 -2.97
CA ASP A 87 -10.77 -13.64 -2.92
C ASP A 87 -10.85 -12.24 -2.27
N ILE A 88 -10.06 -11.99 -1.22
CA ILE A 88 -9.96 -10.68 -0.58
C ILE A 88 -9.44 -9.64 -1.58
N LEU A 89 -8.34 -9.94 -2.26
CA LEU A 89 -7.73 -9.03 -3.24
C LEU A 89 -8.64 -8.82 -4.45
N SER A 90 -9.33 -9.86 -4.90
CA SER A 90 -10.31 -9.79 -5.98
C SER A 90 -11.46 -8.85 -5.63
N VAL A 91 -12.06 -8.99 -4.43
CA VAL A 91 -13.09 -8.05 -3.96
C VAL A 91 -12.51 -6.63 -3.81
N ALA A 92 -11.33 -6.49 -3.22
CA ALA A 92 -10.69 -5.18 -3.02
C ALA A 92 -10.34 -4.46 -4.32
N SER A 93 -10.11 -5.20 -5.42
CA SER A 93 -9.85 -4.62 -6.74
C SER A 93 -11.02 -3.80 -7.31
N ARG A 94 -12.21 -3.88 -6.68
CA ARG A 94 -13.36 -3.03 -6.98
C ARG A 94 -13.26 -1.62 -6.38
N ALA A 95 -12.21 -1.31 -5.63
CA ALA A 95 -11.92 0.05 -5.21
C ALA A 95 -11.90 0.99 -6.43
N PRO A 96 -12.44 2.22 -6.32
CA PRO A 96 -12.34 3.18 -7.40
C PRO A 96 -10.89 3.65 -7.58
N SER A 97 -10.58 4.14 -8.78
CA SER A 97 -9.34 4.86 -9.06
C SER A 97 -9.58 5.95 -10.10
N GLY A 98 -8.78 7.01 -10.08
CA GLY A 98 -8.83 8.08 -11.08
C GLY A 98 -8.78 7.49 -12.50
N SER A 99 -9.79 7.78 -13.33
CA SER A 99 -9.94 7.20 -14.67
C SER A 99 -9.84 5.67 -14.74
N ASN A 100 -10.13 4.97 -13.64
CA ASN A 100 -10.05 3.52 -13.51
C ASN A 100 -8.66 2.92 -13.82
N ILE A 101 -7.57 3.66 -13.57
CA ILE A 101 -6.20 3.20 -13.90
C ILE A 101 -5.70 2.03 -13.04
N GLN A 102 -6.34 1.78 -11.89
CA GLN A 102 -6.07 0.62 -11.01
C GLN A 102 -4.57 0.44 -10.71
N PRO A 103 -3.92 1.42 -10.04
CA PRO A 103 -2.46 1.52 -10.01
C PRO A 103 -1.76 0.48 -9.13
N TRP A 104 -2.53 -0.36 -8.42
CA TRP A 104 -2.04 -1.26 -7.39
C TRP A 104 -1.33 -2.49 -7.96
N GLN A 105 -0.21 -2.84 -7.31
CA GLN A 105 0.45 -4.13 -7.44
C GLN A 105 0.68 -4.69 -6.04
N THR A 106 0.36 -5.96 -5.84
CA THR A 106 0.42 -6.62 -4.53
C THR A 106 1.24 -7.89 -4.61
N TYR A 107 2.25 -7.99 -3.76
CA TYR A 107 3.07 -9.18 -3.58
C TYR A 107 2.61 -9.89 -2.31
N VAL A 108 2.08 -11.11 -2.47
CA VAL A 108 1.59 -11.94 -1.37
C VAL A 108 2.71 -12.88 -0.93
N LEU A 109 3.10 -12.81 0.34
CA LEU A 109 4.23 -13.53 0.91
C LEU A 109 3.73 -14.51 1.96
N THR A 110 4.08 -15.77 1.80
CA THR A 110 3.82 -16.87 2.73
C THR A 110 5.03 -17.80 2.79
N GLY A 111 5.12 -18.65 3.82
CA GLY A 111 6.13 -19.71 3.90
C GLY A 111 7.55 -19.18 3.74
N GLU A 112 8.35 -19.83 2.90
CA GLU A 112 9.78 -19.55 2.76
C GLU A 112 10.08 -18.10 2.33
N THR A 113 9.34 -17.55 1.37
CA THR A 113 9.57 -16.17 0.91
C THR A 113 9.30 -15.14 2.01
N LEU A 114 8.27 -15.36 2.83
CA LEU A 114 8.01 -14.52 4.00
C LEU A 114 9.16 -14.64 5.01
N THR A 115 9.62 -15.85 5.31
CA THR A 115 10.75 -16.09 6.22
C THR A 115 12.04 -15.42 5.73
N ARG A 116 12.39 -15.54 4.44
CA ARG A 116 13.58 -14.89 3.88
C ARG A 116 13.50 -13.37 3.95
N LEU A 117 12.37 -12.79 3.56
CA LEU A 117 12.20 -11.33 3.60
C LEU A 117 12.29 -10.80 5.04
N THR A 118 11.56 -11.41 5.97
CA THR A 118 11.54 -10.98 7.38
C THR A 118 12.92 -11.11 8.03
N SER A 119 13.68 -12.17 7.75
CA SER A 119 15.07 -12.32 8.20
C SER A 119 15.93 -11.17 7.72
N ARG A 120 15.92 -10.87 6.40
CA ARG A 120 16.75 -9.79 5.82
C ARG A 120 16.38 -8.41 6.36
N LEU A 121 15.10 -8.16 6.57
CA LEU A 121 14.63 -6.90 7.16
C LEU A 121 15.05 -6.76 8.62
N LEU A 122 14.98 -7.84 9.40
CA LEU A 122 15.46 -7.85 10.78
C LEU A 122 16.97 -7.65 10.86
N ASP A 123 17.75 -8.28 9.98
CA ASP A 123 19.21 -8.09 9.92
C ASP A 123 19.54 -6.60 9.65
N ALA A 124 18.91 -6.01 8.62
CA ALA A 124 19.09 -4.60 8.28
C ALA A 124 18.61 -3.64 9.37
N PHE A 125 17.51 -3.98 10.06
CA PHE A 125 16.98 -3.16 11.15
C PHE A 125 17.83 -3.26 12.43
N ASN A 126 18.30 -4.45 12.79
CA ASN A 126 19.02 -4.66 14.05
C ASN A 126 20.49 -4.20 13.98
N ASP A 127 21.09 -4.16 12.80
CA ASP A 127 22.40 -3.54 12.59
C ASP A 127 22.27 -2.00 12.47
N PRO A 128 22.83 -1.22 13.41
CA PRO A 128 22.77 0.24 13.36
C PRO A 128 23.43 0.86 12.12
N ALA A 129 24.48 0.24 11.58
CA ALA A 129 25.17 0.75 10.40
C ALA A 129 24.30 0.56 9.15
N GLN A 130 23.68 -0.62 8.99
CA GLN A 130 22.70 -0.90 7.93
C GLN A 130 21.51 0.05 8.01
N ARG A 131 20.95 0.21 9.21
CA ARG A 131 19.76 1.07 9.41
C ARG A 131 19.98 2.50 8.94
N LEU A 132 21.19 3.05 9.11
CA LEU A 132 21.53 4.41 8.64
C LEU A 132 21.66 4.53 7.12
N MET A 133 21.83 3.42 6.39
CA MET A 133 21.87 3.39 4.94
C MET A 133 20.48 3.35 4.29
N HIS A 134 19.43 3.16 5.09
CA HIS A 134 18.06 2.99 4.62
C HIS A 134 17.20 4.21 4.97
N GLN A 135 16.49 4.72 3.97
CA GLN A 135 15.56 5.84 4.10
C GLN A 135 14.36 5.58 3.18
N GLU A 136 13.18 6.07 3.58
CA GLU A 136 12.00 6.04 2.73
C GLU A 136 12.17 6.88 1.45
N GLU A 137 11.59 6.41 0.34
CA GLU A 137 11.64 7.13 -0.95
C GLU A 137 10.66 8.31 -1.01
N TYR A 138 9.75 8.40 -0.04
CA TYR A 138 8.69 9.39 0.01
C TYR A 138 8.38 9.72 1.47
N ALA A 139 8.05 10.99 1.74
CA ALA A 139 7.70 11.42 3.09
C ALA A 139 6.28 10.97 3.47
N TYR A 140 6.15 9.83 4.17
CA TYR A 140 4.86 9.37 4.69
C TYR A 140 4.31 10.30 5.79
N TYR A 141 5.20 10.75 6.68
CA TYR A 141 4.87 11.66 7.77
C TYR A 141 5.37 13.08 7.49
N PRO A 142 4.74 14.11 8.07
CA PRO A 142 5.24 15.47 7.96
C PRO A 142 6.61 15.59 8.65
N ARG A 143 7.45 16.48 8.11
CA ARG A 143 8.78 16.80 8.67
C ARG A 143 8.66 17.55 9.99
N GLU A 144 7.62 18.35 10.14
CA GLU A 144 7.29 19.08 11.35
C GLU A 144 5.90 18.67 11.85
N TRP A 145 5.80 18.38 13.14
CA TRP A 145 4.55 17.96 13.76
C TRP A 145 3.90 19.13 14.49
N THR A 146 2.64 19.40 14.15
CA THR A 146 1.80 20.40 14.80
C THR A 146 0.58 19.75 15.46
N GLU A 147 -0.10 20.49 16.35
CA GLU A 147 -1.39 20.05 16.88
C GLU A 147 -2.51 20.22 15.84
N PRO A 148 -3.54 19.34 15.82
CA PRO A 148 -3.81 18.26 16.78
C PRO A 148 -3.09 16.92 16.47
N TYR A 149 -2.30 16.86 15.40
CA TYR A 149 -1.71 15.62 14.88
C TYR A 149 -0.64 15.04 15.82
N GLN A 150 0.17 15.91 16.45
CA GLN A 150 1.18 15.49 17.40
C GLN A 150 0.57 14.81 18.63
N ALA A 151 -0.51 15.35 19.21
CA ALA A 151 -1.23 14.73 20.31
C ALA A 151 -1.80 13.35 19.92
N ARG A 152 -2.48 13.25 18.77
CA ARG A 152 -3.06 11.99 18.27
C ARG A 152 -2.00 10.90 18.11
N ARG A 153 -0.84 11.22 17.50
CA ARG A 153 0.29 10.31 17.34
C ARG A 153 0.88 9.87 18.68
N ARG A 154 1.09 10.81 19.61
CA ARG A 154 1.62 10.50 20.95
C ARG A 154 0.68 9.57 21.71
N LYS A 155 -0.61 9.86 21.68
CA LYS A 155 -1.63 9.08 22.40
C LYS A 155 -1.63 7.61 21.99
N VAL A 156 -1.76 7.30 20.70
CA VAL A 156 -1.75 5.89 20.25
C VAL A 156 -0.45 5.17 20.58
N GLY A 157 0.69 5.87 20.52
CA GLY A 157 1.99 5.31 20.91
C GLY A 157 2.06 4.99 22.41
N TRP A 158 1.59 5.91 23.27
CA TRP A 158 1.58 5.70 24.71
C TRP A 158 0.58 4.65 25.16
N ASP A 159 -0.61 4.61 24.57
CA ASP A 159 -1.61 3.59 24.89
C ASP A 159 -1.08 2.18 24.54
N LEU A 160 -0.44 2.02 23.38
CA LEU A 160 0.20 0.75 22.99
C LEU A 160 1.32 0.35 23.95
N TYR A 161 2.25 1.27 24.26
CA TYR A 161 3.34 0.97 25.19
C TYR A 161 2.87 0.75 26.62
N GLY A 162 1.80 1.43 27.04
CA GLY A 162 1.15 1.21 28.32
C GLY A 162 0.63 -0.21 28.47
N LEU A 163 -0.07 -0.73 27.45
CA LEU A 163 -0.53 -2.12 27.41
C LEU A 163 0.62 -3.13 27.49
N LEU A 164 1.73 -2.84 26.81
CA LEU A 164 2.92 -3.70 26.80
C LEU A 164 3.80 -3.50 28.04
N GLY A 165 3.48 -2.58 28.94
CA GLY A 165 4.32 -2.22 30.08
C GLY A 165 5.70 -1.70 29.68
N ILE A 166 5.83 -1.02 28.53
CA ILE A 166 7.08 -0.45 28.01
C ILE A 166 7.21 1.01 28.48
N GLY A 167 8.20 1.28 29.35
CA GLY A 167 8.50 2.62 29.82
C GLY A 167 9.31 3.46 28.81
N ARG A 168 9.34 4.79 28.99
CA ARG A 168 10.07 5.73 28.10
C ARG A 168 11.58 5.49 28.03
N ALA A 169 12.14 4.96 29.13
CA ALA A 169 13.57 4.65 29.26
C ALA A 169 13.93 3.27 28.68
N ASP A 170 12.93 2.45 28.35
CA ASP A 170 13.10 1.03 28.03
C ASP A 170 13.46 0.83 26.55
N LYS A 171 14.59 1.43 26.13
CA LYS A 171 14.99 1.54 24.71
C LYS A 171 15.10 0.19 24.01
N ALA A 172 15.59 -0.84 24.70
CA ALA A 172 15.70 -2.18 24.15
C ALA A 172 14.33 -2.77 23.82
N ARG A 173 13.35 -2.64 24.73
CA ARG A 173 11.98 -3.13 24.50
C ARG A 173 11.23 -2.29 23.47
N MET A 174 11.47 -0.98 23.42
CA MET A 174 10.94 -0.12 22.35
C MET A 174 11.49 -0.53 20.97
N HIS A 175 12.80 -0.81 20.88
CA HIS A 175 13.44 -1.31 19.65
C HIS A 175 12.87 -2.67 19.25
N GLY A 176 12.76 -3.62 20.18
CA GLY A 176 12.14 -4.92 19.94
C GLY A 176 10.69 -4.82 19.46
N GLN A 177 9.88 -3.97 20.10
CA GLN A 177 8.50 -3.74 19.67
C GLN A 177 8.41 -3.11 18.27
N HIS A 178 9.35 -2.25 17.90
CA HIS A 178 9.44 -1.72 16.54
C HIS A 178 9.84 -2.81 15.55
N ALA A 179 10.80 -3.66 15.91
CA ALA A 179 11.30 -4.76 15.09
C ALA A 179 10.18 -5.71 14.64
N ARG A 180 9.14 -5.90 15.47
CA ARG A 180 7.97 -6.72 15.13
C ARG A 180 7.21 -6.26 13.89
N ASN A 181 7.37 -5.00 13.45
CA ASN A 181 6.84 -4.61 12.15
C ASN A 181 7.44 -5.46 11.02
N PHE A 182 8.74 -5.76 11.09
CA PHE A 182 9.50 -6.45 10.06
C PHE A 182 9.34 -7.97 10.09
N THR A 183 8.62 -8.51 11.08
CA THR A 183 8.10 -9.89 11.08
C THR A 183 6.62 -9.94 10.71
N PHE A 184 6.03 -8.84 10.23
CA PHE A 184 4.58 -8.70 10.04
C PHE A 184 3.79 -9.03 11.31
N PHE A 185 4.35 -8.71 12.49
CA PHE A 185 3.78 -9.09 13.79
C PHE A 185 3.49 -10.59 13.91
N ASP A 186 4.31 -11.41 13.24
CA ASP A 186 4.25 -12.87 13.25
C ASP A 186 3.03 -13.42 12.48
N ALA A 187 2.40 -12.59 11.64
CA ALA A 187 1.31 -13.00 10.77
C ALA A 187 1.75 -14.05 9.73
N PRO A 188 0.88 -15.02 9.39
CA PRO A 188 1.18 -16.05 8.39
C PRO A 188 1.21 -15.53 6.95
N VAL A 189 0.65 -14.34 6.70
CA VAL A 189 0.63 -13.67 5.39
C VAL A 189 1.18 -12.24 5.53
N GLY A 190 2.22 -11.94 4.76
CA GLY A 190 2.71 -10.59 4.53
C GLY A 190 2.30 -10.09 3.15
N LEU A 191 1.75 -8.89 3.07
CA LEU A 191 1.45 -8.21 1.81
C LEU A 191 2.42 -7.05 1.63
N ILE A 192 3.07 -6.95 0.47
CA ILE A 192 3.84 -5.78 0.06
C ILE A 192 3.15 -5.13 -1.12
N PHE A 193 2.89 -3.82 -1.00
CA PHE A 193 2.20 -3.04 -2.01
C PHE A 193 3.19 -2.14 -2.74
N THR A 194 3.11 -2.11 -4.06
CA THR A 194 3.97 -1.28 -4.89
C THR A 194 3.18 -0.50 -5.92
N ILE A 195 3.70 0.66 -6.28
CA ILE A 195 3.14 1.55 -7.28
C ILE A 195 4.19 1.84 -8.35
N ASP A 196 3.76 2.19 -9.56
CA ASP A 196 4.68 2.75 -10.54
C ASP A 196 5.17 4.13 -10.09
N ARG A 197 6.48 4.35 -10.14
CA ARG A 197 7.15 5.60 -9.71
C ARG A 197 6.73 6.82 -10.49
N HIS A 198 6.24 6.64 -11.72
CA HIS A 198 5.80 7.75 -12.55
C HIS A 198 4.42 8.28 -12.14
N LEU A 199 3.68 7.54 -11.30
CA LEU A 199 2.39 7.99 -10.81
C LEU A 199 2.53 9.02 -9.70
N GLU A 200 1.63 10.00 -9.73
CA GLU A 200 1.68 11.17 -8.86
C GLU A 200 0.72 11.03 -7.67
N GLN A 201 0.63 12.09 -6.86
CA GLN A 201 -0.16 12.15 -5.62
C GLN A 201 -1.60 11.64 -5.74
N GLY A 202 -2.26 11.83 -6.89
CA GLY A 202 -3.62 11.33 -7.12
C GLY A 202 -3.74 9.81 -6.92
N SER A 203 -2.74 9.04 -7.37
CA SER A 203 -2.76 7.58 -7.24
C SER A 203 -2.52 7.08 -5.81
N TRP A 204 -2.08 7.94 -4.89
CA TRP A 204 -2.02 7.62 -3.47
C TRP A 204 -3.40 7.59 -2.83
N LEU A 205 -4.35 8.40 -3.33
CA LEU A 205 -5.76 8.34 -2.94
C LEU A 205 -6.36 7.01 -3.37
N ASP A 206 -6.14 6.63 -4.64
CA ASP A 206 -6.57 5.34 -5.21
C ASP A 206 -6.03 4.18 -4.37
N TYR A 207 -4.75 4.25 -4.01
CA TYR A 207 -4.11 3.22 -3.19
C TYR A 207 -4.70 3.14 -1.77
N GLY A 208 -4.99 4.28 -1.14
CA GLY A 208 -5.67 4.33 0.15
C GLY A 208 -7.03 3.65 0.13
N MET A 209 -7.81 3.87 -0.94
CA MET A 209 -9.11 3.21 -1.16
C MET A 209 -8.97 1.69 -1.31
N PHE A 210 -7.98 1.25 -2.10
CA PHE A 210 -7.67 -0.17 -2.28
C PHE A 210 -7.23 -0.86 -0.98
N LEU A 211 -6.28 -0.27 -0.24
CA LEU A 211 -5.79 -0.82 1.03
C LEU A 211 -6.91 -0.94 2.07
N GLN A 212 -7.76 0.07 2.18
CA GLN A 212 -8.93 0.00 3.05
C GLN A 212 -9.88 -1.12 2.62
N SER A 213 -10.11 -1.29 1.31
CA SER A 213 -10.97 -2.35 0.79
C SER A 213 -10.42 -3.75 1.11
N VAL A 214 -9.10 -3.96 1.05
CA VAL A 214 -8.43 -5.19 1.50
C VAL A 214 -8.72 -5.45 2.98
N MET A 215 -8.54 -4.45 3.84
CA MET A 215 -8.75 -4.61 5.28
C MET A 215 -10.21 -4.93 5.63
N ILE A 216 -11.18 -4.30 4.97
CA ILE A 216 -12.60 -4.55 5.19
C ILE A 216 -13.02 -5.93 4.64
N ALA A 217 -12.56 -6.29 3.45
CA ALA A 217 -12.84 -7.60 2.86
C ALA A 217 -12.22 -8.76 3.68
N ALA A 218 -11.08 -8.52 4.34
CA ALA A 218 -10.49 -9.45 5.29
C ALA A 218 -11.37 -9.63 6.54
N ARG A 219 -11.90 -8.54 7.10
CA ARG A 219 -12.81 -8.59 8.25
C ARG A 219 -14.06 -9.44 7.99
N ALA A 220 -14.65 -9.31 6.80
CA ALA A 220 -15.80 -10.11 6.38
C ALA A 220 -15.52 -11.62 6.31
N ARG A 221 -14.24 -12.03 6.30
CA ARG A 221 -13.78 -13.43 6.28
C ARG A 221 -13.19 -13.88 7.63
N GLY A 222 -13.41 -13.09 8.69
CA GLY A 222 -12.89 -13.41 10.02
C GLY A 222 -11.38 -13.19 10.18
N LEU A 223 -10.72 -12.54 9.21
CA LEU A 223 -9.30 -12.19 9.28
C LEU A 223 -9.11 -10.77 9.78
N ASP A 224 -7.91 -10.50 10.27
CA ASP A 224 -7.46 -9.21 10.74
C ASP A 224 -6.20 -8.76 10.01
N THR A 225 -5.96 -7.45 10.05
CA THR A 225 -4.87 -6.83 9.30
C THR A 225 -4.19 -5.72 10.08
N CYS A 226 -2.97 -5.37 9.69
CA CYS A 226 -2.31 -4.16 10.12
C CYS A 226 -1.54 -3.54 8.95
N ALA A 227 -1.96 -2.36 8.48
CA ALA A 227 -1.20 -1.59 7.50
C ALA A 227 0.08 -1.01 8.14
N GLN A 228 1.19 -1.07 7.42
CA GLN A 228 2.53 -0.82 7.97
C GLN A 228 3.37 0.02 7.01
N ALA A 229 3.51 1.30 7.30
CA ALA A 229 4.44 2.19 6.59
C ALA A 229 5.92 1.87 6.91
N ALA A 230 6.21 1.12 7.98
CA ALA A 230 7.56 0.79 8.43
C ALA A 230 8.43 0.16 7.32
N PHE A 231 7.82 -0.66 6.45
CA PHE A 231 8.49 -1.31 5.33
C PHE A 231 9.06 -0.33 4.28
N ALA A 232 8.51 0.88 4.14
CA ALA A 232 8.97 1.86 3.16
C ALA A 232 10.44 2.27 3.38
N THR A 233 10.91 2.27 4.63
CA THR A 233 12.31 2.56 4.98
C THR A 233 13.29 1.57 4.32
N PHE A 234 12.90 0.29 4.25
CA PHE A 234 13.75 -0.80 3.76
C PHE A 234 13.39 -1.22 2.34
N HIS A 235 12.84 -0.29 1.55
CA HIS A 235 12.38 -0.57 0.19
C HIS A 235 13.45 -1.23 -0.71
N GLN A 236 14.73 -0.92 -0.53
CA GLN A 236 15.83 -1.54 -1.29
C GLN A 236 16.01 -3.02 -0.97
N VAL A 237 15.89 -3.39 0.32
CA VAL A 237 15.95 -4.80 0.76
C VAL A 237 14.78 -5.58 0.16
N ILE A 238 13.58 -4.98 0.22
CA ILE A 238 12.35 -5.55 -0.35
C ILE A 238 12.48 -5.69 -1.87
N ALA A 239 12.98 -4.66 -2.56
CA ALA A 239 13.17 -4.67 -4.00
C ALA A 239 14.13 -5.77 -4.44
N ALA A 240 15.21 -5.98 -3.70
CA ALA A 240 16.16 -7.04 -3.97
C ALA A 240 15.57 -8.45 -3.71
N GLU A 241 14.86 -8.67 -2.60
CA GLU A 241 14.25 -9.98 -2.29
C GLU A 241 13.12 -10.35 -3.25
N LEU A 242 12.27 -9.38 -3.60
CA LEU A 242 11.10 -9.60 -4.45
C LEU A 242 11.37 -9.37 -5.94
N HIS A 243 12.61 -9.07 -6.30
CA HIS A 243 13.05 -8.78 -7.67
C HIS A 243 12.17 -7.70 -8.33
N LEU A 244 11.89 -6.62 -7.59
CA LEU A 244 11.05 -5.53 -8.09
C LEU A 244 11.76 -4.80 -9.23
N PRO A 245 11.08 -4.49 -10.35
CA PRO A 245 11.69 -3.71 -11.41
C PRO A 245 11.95 -2.27 -10.93
N PRO A 246 12.95 -1.56 -11.48
CA PRO A 246 13.32 -0.21 -11.03
C PRO A 246 12.18 0.81 -11.13
N SER A 247 11.17 0.59 -11.99
CA SER A 247 10.00 1.45 -12.10
C SER A 247 9.04 1.34 -10.91
N ARG A 248 9.21 0.37 -10.00
CA ARG A 248 8.33 0.17 -8.85
C ARG A 248 8.89 0.79 -7.59
N MET A 249 8.00 1.42 -6.85
CA MET A 249 8.23 1.96 -5.51
C MET A 249 7.40 1.19 -4.51
N VAL A 250 7.99 0.84 -3.36
CA VAL A 250 7.25 0.23 -2.25
C VAL A 250 6.40 1.31 -1.58
N VAL A 251 5.08 1.11 -1.58
CA VAL A 251 4.14 1.99 -0.88
C VAL A 251 4.16 1.64 0.60
N CYS A 252 3.71 0.44 0.97
CA CYS A 252 3.69 -0.02 2.35
C CYS A 252 3.62 -1.55 2.40
N GLY A 253 3.67 -2.12 3.61
CA GLY A 253 3.29 -3.51 3.85
C GLY A 253 1.97 -3.63 4.61
N MET A 254 1.47 -4.85 4.73
CA MET A 254 0.35 -5.19 5.61
C MET A 254 0.47 -6.63 6.11
N ALA A 255 0.35 -6.80 7.42
CA ALA A 255 0.19 -8.11 8.05
C ALA A 255 -1.25 -8.59 7.87
N MET A 256 -1.46 -9.89 7.64
CA MET A 256 -2.79 -10.52 7.54
C MET A 256 -2.80 -11.91 8.18
N GLY A 257 -3.83 -12.17 8.98
CA GLY A 257 -4.01 -13.46 9.66
C GLY A 257 -5.17 -13.44 10.65
N TYR A 258 -5.24 -14.46 11.50
CA TYR A 258 -6.19 -14.50 12.62
C TYR A 258 -5.56 -13.81 13.83
N ALA A 259 -6.24 -12.82 14.42
CA ALA A 259 -5.74 -12.15 15.62
C ALA A 259 -5.56 -13.15 16.78
N ASP A 260 -4.46 -13.02 17.53
CA ASP A 260 -4.34 -13.70 18.82
C ASP A 260 -5.21 -12.98 19.86
N PRO A 261 -6.27 -13.62 20.39
CA PRO A 261 -7.15 -12.99 21.36
C PRO A 261 -6.49 -12.80 22.74
N ASN A 262 -5.37 -13.48 23.02
CA ASN A 262 -4.68 -13.42 24.31
C ASN A 262 -3.57 -12.37 24.34
N ALA A 263 -3.20 -11.80 23.19
CA ALA A 263 -2.16 -10.79 23.09
C ALA A 263 -2.68 -9.42 23.58
N VAL A 264 -2.04 -8.87 24.61
CA VAL A 264 -2.49 -7.64 25.30
C VAL A 264 -2.53 -6.43 24.35
N GLU A 265 -1.62 -6.34 23.39
CA GLU A 265 -1.56 -5.28 22.39
C GLU A 265 -2.75 -5.27 21.42
N ASN A 266 -3.42 -6.41 21.23
CA ASN A 266 -4.66 -6.50 20.44
C ASN A 266 -5.87 -5.97 21.21
N GLY A 267 -5.73 -5.72 22.52
CA GLY A 267 -6.69 -5.00 23.35
C GLY A 267 -6.73 -3.50 23.10
N LEU A 268 -5.79 -2.94 22.31
CA LEU A 268 -5.75 -1.51 22.02
C LEU A 268 -7.01 -1.03 21.29
N VAL A 269 -7.80 -0.20 21.95
CA VAL A 269 -8.89 0.56 21.36
C VAL A 269 -8.40 1.98 21.10
N THR A 270 -8.49 2.42 19.84
CA THR A 270 -7.99 3.73 19.42
C THR A 270 -9.14 4.73 19.33
N GLU A 271 -8.92 5.94 19.84
CA GLU A 271 -9.89 7.03 19.72
C GLU A 271 -10.01 7.52 18.27
N ARG A 272 -11.13 8.19 17.98
CA ARG A 272 -11.35 8.93 16.74
C ARG A 272 -11.80 10.34 17.10
N ALA A 273 -11.37 11.31 16.30
CA ALA A 273 -11.81 12.69 16.42
C ALA A 273 -13.35 12.76 16.28
N PRO A 274 -14.06 13.52 17.13
CA PRO A 274 -15.48 13.76 16.99
C PRO A 274 -15.81 14.30 15.60
N LEU A 275 -16.96 13.93 15.03
CA LEU A 275 -17.38 14.31 13.67
C LEU A 275 -17.32 15.83 13.46
N GLN A 276 -17.71 16.59 14.47
CA GLN A 276 -17.79 18.06 14.44
C GLN A 276 -16.42 18.74 14.32
N GLU A 277 -15.32 18.02 14.59
CA GLU A 277 -13.96 18.57 14.46
C GLU A 277 -13.51 18.65 12.99
N TRP A 278 -14.09 17.83 12.10
CA TRP A 278 -13.58 17.67 10.73
C TRP A 278 -14.66 17.65 9.64
N ALA A 279 -15.94 17.54 9.99
CA ALA A 279 -17.05 17.63 9.04
C ALA A 279 -17.83 18.94 9.24
N HIS A 280 -18.00 19.68 8.16
CA HIS A 280 -18.76 20.93 8.12
C HIS A 280 -20.00 20.72 7.23
N PHE A 281 -21.18 20.71 7.85
CA PHE A 281 -22.46 20.63 7.13
C PHE A 281 -22.90 22.05 6.79
N LEU A 282 -23.02 22.34 5.50
CA LEU A 282 -23.43 23.63 4.95
C LEU A 282 -24.70 23.41 4.12
N ASP A 283 -25.61 24.38 4.15
CA ASP A 283 -26.86 24.41 3.40
C ASP A 283 -26.75 25.17 2.07
#